data_AF-A0A966NGI8-F1
#
_entry.id   AF-A0A966NGI8-F1
#
_cell.length_a   1.000
_cell.length_b   1.000
_cell.length_c   1.000
_cell.angle_alpha   90.00
_cell.angle_beta   90.00
_cell.angle_gamma   90.00
#
_symmetry.space_group_name_H-M   'P 1'
#
loop_
_entity.id
_entity.type
_entity.pdbx_description
1 polymer ?
#
loop_
_entity_poly.entity_id
_entity_poly.type
_entity_poly.pdbx_seq_one_letter_code
_entity_poly.pdbx_strand_id
1 'polypeptide(L)' 'MDRIQGLGSQIIVRTTNETLHGVFSDINMDGHLILKAGRTKRAIAAADVYFD' A
#
# COMPACT_ATOMS: atom_id res chain seq x y z
N MET A 1 -8.47 -16.38 -12.07
CA MET A 1 -8.92 -14.99 -11.78
C MET A 1 -7.96 -14.43 -10.76
N ASP A 2 -7.15 -13.48 -11.21
CA ASP A 2 -6.03 -12.87 -10.49
C ASP A 2 -6.56 -12.13 -9.25
N ARG A 3 -6.43 -12.77 -8.08
CA ARG A 3 -6.86 -12.18 -6.81
C ARG A 3 -5.66 -11.43 -6.27
N ILE A 4 -5.69 -10.11 -6.36
CA ILE A 4 -4.77 -9.26 -5.61
C ILE A 4 -5.01 -9.59 -4.13
N GLN A 5 -4.18 -10.47 -3.57
CA GLN A 5 -4.30 -10.89 -2.18
C GLN A 5 -3.96 -9.67 -1.32
N GLY A 6 -4.94 -9.14 -0.59
CA GLY A 6 -4.73 -8.04 0.35
C GLY A 6 -5.48 -6.74 0.06
N LEU A 7 -6.34 -6.64 -0.96
CA LEU A 7 -7.24 -5.48 -1.12
C LEU A 7 -8.12 -5.31 0.13
N GLY A 8 -7.93 -4.19 0.84
CA GLY A 8 -8.61 -3.92 2.10
C GLY A 8 -7.89 -4.46 3.35
N SER A 9 -6.78 -5.20 3.20
CA SER A 9 -5.97 -5.64 4.33
C SER A 9 -5.10 -4.52 4.85
N GLN A 10 -4.86 -4.56 6.16
CA GLN A 10 -3.90 -3.69 6.80
C GLN A 10 -2.49 -4.17 6.42
N ILE A 11 -1.68 -3.25 5.90
CA ILE A 11 -0.31 -3.50 5.44
C ILE A 11 0.66 -2.52 6.08
N ILE A 12 1.91 -2.95 6.14
CA ILE A 12 3.03 -2.14 6.56
C ILE A 12 3.87 -1.85 5.31
N VAL A 13 4.06 -0.58 5.00
CA VAL A 13 4.84 -0.12 3.87
C VAL A 13 6.11 0.53 4.38
N ARG A 14 7.27 -0.02 4.04
CA ARG A 14 8.57 0.55 4.39
C ARG A 14 9.17 1.23 3.16
N THR A 15 9.27 2.55 3.25
CA THR A 15 10.03 3.34 2.28
C THR A 15 11.45 3.54 2.81
N THR A 16 12.33 4.10 1.99
CA THR A 16 13.71 4.44 2.41
C THR A 16 13.76 5.42 3.59
N ASN A 17 12.73 6.25 3.74
CA ASN A 17 12.74 7.37 4.69
C ASN A 17 11.83 7.14 5.90
N GLU A 18 10.76 6.36 5.74
CA GLU A 18 9.74 6.16 6.78
C GLU A 18 9.04 4.80 6.64
N THR A 19 8.50 4.30 7.76
CA THR A 19 7.58 3.15 7.80
C THR A 19 6.15 3.66 7.98
N LEU A 20 5.26 3.22 7.10
CA LEU A 20 3.87 3.64 7.03
C LEU A 20 2.93 2.47 7.26
N HIS A 21 1.94 2.67 8.12
CA HIS A 21 0.90 1.67 8.39
C HIS A 21 -0.41 2.16 7.77
N GLY A 22 -1.09 1.30 7.03
CA GLY A 22 -2.36 1.66 6.42
C GLY A 22 -3.04 0.49 5.74
N VAL A 23 -4.13 0.76 5.05
CA VAL A 23 -4.87 -0.26 4.30
C VAL A 23 -4.43 -0.22 2.85
N PHE A 24 -4.10 -1.38 2.30
CA PHE A 24 -3.84 -1.51 0.88
C PHE A 24 -5.12 -1.26 0.11
N SER A 25 -5.16 -0.15 -0.62
CA SER A 25 -6.39 0.30 -1.27
C SER A 25 -6.44 -0.10 -2.73
N ASP A 26 -5.35 0.06 -3.47
CA ASP A 26 -5.25 -0.25 -4.90
C ASP A 26 -3.82 -0.08 -5.44
N ILE A 27 -3.57 -0.40 -6.71
CA ILE A 27 -2.37 0.00 -7.47
C ILE A 27 -2.81 0.95 -8.59
N ASN A 28 -2.23 2.15 -8.68
CA ASN A 28 -2.58 3.06 -9.78
C ASN A 28 -1.99 2.59 -11.13
N MET A 29 -2.35 3.30 -12.21
CA MET A 29 -1.88 2.96 -13.57
C MET A 29 -0.35 3.07 -13.76
N ASP A 30 0.33 3.83 -12.91
CA ASP A 30 1.81 3.93 -12.89
C ASP A 30 2.47 2.76 -12.14
N GLY A 31 1.69 1.85 -11.55
CA GLY A 31 2.21 0.76 -10.73
C GLY A 31 2.50 1.15 -9.28
N HIS A 32 2.09 2.35 -8.84
CA HIS A 32 2.28 2.82 -7.47
C HIS A 32 1.22 2.27 -6.53
N LEU A 33 1.66 1.88 -5.34
CA LEU A 33 0.79 1.38 -4.30
C LEU A 33 0.01 2.52 -3.63
N ILE A 34 -1.31 2.39 -3.64
CA ILE A 34 -2.22 3.31 -2.96
C ILE A 34 -2.48 2.82 -1.54
N LEU A 35 -1.77 3.41 -0.59
CA LEU A 35 -1.96 3.18 0.83
C LEU A 35 -2.99 4.16 1.39
N LYS A 36 -4.03 3.65 2.05
CA LYS A 36 -5.00 4.47 2.79
C LYS A 36 -4.66 4.47 4.28
N ALA A 37 -4.11 5.57 4.77
CA ALA A 37 -3.82 5.77 6.19
C ALA A 37 -4.83 6.76 6.79
N GLY A 38 -5.90 6.24 7.39
CA GLY A 38 -7.00 7.06 7.91
C GLY A 38 -7.83 7.72 6.79
N ARG A 39 -7.88 9.06 6.78
CA ARG A 39 -8.62 9.85 5.76
C ARG A 39 -7.81 10.19 4.52
N THR A 40 -6.49 10.04 4.56
CA THR A 40 -5.61 10.35 3.43
C THR A 40 -5.20 9.10 2.69
N LYS A 41 -5.07 9.24 1.37
CA LYS A 41 -4.48 8.22 0.49
C LYS A 41 -3.10 8.71 0.08
N ARG A 42 -2.12 7.82 0.10
CA ARG A 42 -0.75 8.07 -0.37
C ARG A 42 -0.43 7.10 -1.49
N ALA A 43 0.10 7.61 -2.59
CA ALA A 43 0.69 6.80 -3.66
C ALA A 43 2.17 6.61 -3.36
N ILE A 44 2.63 5.36 -3.34
CA ILE A 44 3.99 4.98 -2.97
C ILE A 44 4.60 4.20 -4.15
N ALA A 45 5.62 4.78 -4.78
CA ALA A 45 6.23 4.24 -5.99
C ALA A 45 7.23 3.10 -5.73
N ALA A 46 8.01 3.22 -4.65
CA ALA A 46 9.02 2.24 -4.27
C ALA A 46 9.02 2.04 -2.76
N ALA A 47 8.58 0.86 -2.33
CA ALA A 47 8.57 0.46 -0.94
C ALA A 47 8.47 -1.06 -0.80
N ASP A 48 9.04 -1.58 0.28
CA ASP A 48 8.80 -2.95 0.72
C ASP A 48 7.42 -3.02 1.40
N VAL A 49 6.60 -3.96 0.95
CA VAL A 49 5.23 -4.15 1.46
C VAL A 49 5.18 -5.45 2.24
N TYR A 50 4.75 -5.35 3.49
CA TYR A 50 4.54 -6.49 4.37
C TYR A 50 3.05 -6.63 4.64
N PHE A 51 2.51 -7.80 4.30
CA PHE A 51 1.16 -8.22 4.64
C PHE A 51 1.26 -9.08 5.91
N ASP A 52 0.47 -8.76 6.93
CA ASP A 52 0.28 -9.62 8.11
C ASP A 52 -0.71 -10.75 7.79
#